data_AF-A0A9C7SEF5-F1
#
_entry.id   AF-A0A9C7SEF5-F1
#
_cell.length_a   1.000
_cell.length_b   1.000
_cell.length_c   1.000
_cell.angle_alpha   90.00
_cell.angle_beta   90.00
_cell.angle_gamma   90.00
#
_symmetry.space_group_name_H-M   'P 1'
#
loop_
_entity.id
_entity.type
_entity.pdbx_description
1 polymer ?
#
loop_
_entity_poly.entity_id
_entity_poly.type
_entity_poly.pdbx_seq_one_letter_code
_entity_poly.pdbx_strand_id
1 'polypeptide(L)'
;MSQQWVNQPERGNVFWLNVISWIARHLGRSVASLFLYPITLYFFATSSVTRKASREFLQRINGKKPSWLEVFHHHRYFAATILDRIYLLLGRESEFNIETFNAEEVLAYISKGQGCLLLGAHLGSFEVLRATGVHQYHDTFELRILMQEEQNQ
;
A
#
# COMPACT_ATOMS: atom_id res chain seq x y z
N MET A 1 5.51 4.97 -24.76
CA MET A 1 5.16 4.89 -23.33
C MET A 1 6.06 5.87 -22.60
N SER A 2 5.51 6.82 -21.82
CA SER A 2 6.30 7.93 -21.27
C SER A 2 7.31 7.45 -20.23
N GLN A 3 8.59 7.43 -20.59
CA GLN A 3 9.73 7.15 -19.69
C GLN A 3 9.87 8.15 -18.52
N GLN A 4 9.04 9.19 -18.46
CA GLN A 4 9.12 10.25 -17.45
C GLN A 4 8.89 9.78 -16.00
N TRP A 5 8.18 8.67 -15.77
CA TRP A 5 7.95 8.19 -14.41
C TRP A 5 9.12 7.35 -13.86
N VAL A 6 9.72 6.51 -14.70
CA VAL A 6 10.85 5.63 -14.32
C VAL A 6 12.08 6.46 -13.91
N ASN A 7 12.27 7.62 -14.53
CA ASN A 7 13.41 8.49 -14.24
C ASN A 7 13.17 9.50 -13.09
N GLN A 8 12.06 9.41 -12.35
CA GLN A 8 11.89 10.26 -11.17
C GLN A 8 12.70 9.68 -10.01
N PRO A 9 13.71 10.41 -9.49
CA PRO A 9 14.48 9.93 -8.35
C PRO A 9 13.54 9.79 -7.16
N GLU A 10 13.61 8.63 -6.50
CA GLU A 10 12.92 8.43 -5.23
C GLU A 10 13.40 9.52 -4.26
N ARG A 11 12.46 10.29 -3.69
CA ARG A 11 12.79 11.28 -2.65
C ARG A 11 13.08 10.63 -1.29
N GLY A 12 13.46 9.35 -1.30
CA GLY A 12 13.79 8.55 -0.13
C GLY A 12 15.27 8.70 0.21
N ASN A 13 15.57 9.02 1.46
CA ASN A 13 16.92 8.92 2.00
C ASN A 13 16.92 7.79 3.04
N VAL A 14 18.02 7.04 3.14
CA VAL A 14 18.25 6.04 4.20
C VAL A 14 17.96 6.60 5.59
N PHE A 15 18.27 7.88 5.84
CA PHE A 15 17.88 8.56 7.07
C PHE A 15 16.36 8.48 7.33
N TRP A 16 15.54 8.82 6.34
CA TRP A 16 14.09 8.77 6.46
C TRP A 16 13.56 7.35 6.58
N LEU A 17 14.18 6.37 5.91
CA LEU A 17 13.85 4.95 6.07
C LEU A 17 14.11 4.48 7.51
N ASN A 18 15.22 4.91 8.11
CA ASN A 18 15.55 4.60 9.51
C ASN A 18 14.60 5.28 10.49
N VAL A 19 14.23 6.55 10.24
CA VAL A 19 13.25 7.27 11.06
C VAL A 19 11.88 6.59 10.99
N ILE A 20 11.41 6.23 9.80
CA ILE A 20 10.12 5.56 9.65
C ILE A 20 10.15 4.17 10.28
N SER A 21 11.25 3.42 10.13
CA SER A 21 11.43 2.12 10.80
C SER A 21 11.45 2.27 12.33
N TRP A 22 12.09 3.31 12.85
CA TRP A 22 12.09 3.60 14.28
C TRP A 22 10.69 3.94 14.78
N ILE A 23 9.97 4.82 14.07
CA ILE A 23 8.58 5.17 14.37
C ILE A 23 7.70 3.91 14.33
N ALA A 24 7.80 3.10 13.29
CA ALA A 24 6.99 1.89 13.15
C ALA A 24 7.30 0.83 14.22
N ARG A 25 8.49 0.86 14.84
CA ARG A 25 8.86 -0.04 15.94
C ARG A 25 8.45 0.48 17.32
N HIS A 26 8.49 1.79 17.55
CA HIS A 26 8.30 2.38 18.88
C HIS A 26 6.94 3.05 19.07
N LEU A 27 6.31 3.50 17.98
CA LEU A 27 5.00 4.15 17.99
C LEU A 27 3.94 3.21 17.39
N GLY A 28 2.75 3.21 17.98
CA GLY A 28 1.60 2.49 17.43
C GLY A 28 1.06 3.13 16.16
N ARG A 29 0.35 2.35 15.35
CA ARG A 29 -0.20 2.77 14.05
C ARG A 29 -1.04 4.05 14.11
N SER A 30 -1.81 4.26 15.16
CA SER A 30 -2.66 5.45 15.33
C SER A 30 -1.84 6.74 15.45
N VAL A 31 -0.71 6.70 16.17
CA VAL A 31 0.15 7.88 16.35
C VAL A 31 0.89 8.17 15.05
N ALA A 32 1.44 7.15 14.40
CA ALA A 32 2.09 7.29 13.10
C ALA A 32 1.11 7.84 12.03
N SER A 33 -0.16 7.43 12.09
CA SER A 33 -1.22 7.95 11.23
C SER A 33 -1.51 9.43 11.43
N LEU A 34 -1.29 9.99 12.62
CA LEU A 34 -1.43 11.42 12.86
C LEU A 34 -0.32 12.22 12.16
N PHE A 35 0.92 11.71 12.19
CA PHE A 35 2.06 12.34 11.50
C PHE A 35 1.90 12.37 9.99
N LEU A 36 1.05 11.52 9.40
CA LEU A 36 0.80 11.56 7.97
C LEU A 36 0.02 12.81 7.53
N TYR A 37 -0.69 13.51 8.41
CA TYR A 37 -1.35 14.77 8.06
C TYR A 37 -0.37 15.87 7.64
N PRO A 38 0.63 16.27 8.47
CA PRO A 38 1.60 17.28 8.08
C PRO A 38 2.49 16.83 6.91
N ILE A 39 2.84 15.54 6.82
CA ILE A 39 3.61 14.99 5.70
C ILE A 39 2.82 15.11 4.39
N THR A 40 1.56 14.66 4.41
CA THR A 40 0.67 14.76 3.23
C THR A 40 0.48 16.22 2.84
N LEU A 41 0.31 17.13 3.81
CA LEU A 41 0.17 18.56 3.53
C LEU A 41 1.42 19.15 2.86
N TYR A 42 2.62 18.77 3.32
CA TYR A 42 3.88 19.18 2.70
C TYR A 42 3.96 18.72 1.23
N PHE A 43 3.72 17.43 0.96
CA PHE A 43 3.75 16.90 -0.41
C PHE A 43 2.63 17.48 -1.28
N PHE A 44 1.44 17.64 -0.71
CA PHE A 44 0.31 18.27 -1.37
C PHE A 44 0.61 19.73 -1.70
N ALA A 45 1.32 20.50 -0.88
CA ALA A 45 1.67 21.89 -1.20
C ALA A 45 2.80 21.97 -2.24
N THR A 46 3.83 21.12 -2.11
CA THR A 46 5.07 21.22 -2.88
C THR A 46 5.03 20.55 -4.26
N SER A 47 4.14 19.57 -4.48
CA SER A 47 4.13 18.78 -5.72
C SER A 47 2.91 19.06 -6.60
N SER A 48 3.07 19.95 -7.59
CA SER A 48 2.02 20.25 -8.57
C SER A 48 1.71 19.07 -9.51
N VAL A 49 2.72 18.25 -9.80
CA VAL A 49 2.62 17.08 -10.69
C VAL A 49 1.71 16.02 -10.08
N THR A 50 1.93 15.66 -8.82
CA THR A 50 1.12 14.65 -8.10
C THR A 50 -0.33 15.10 -7.94
N ARG A 51 -0.55 16.38 -7.60
CA ARG A 51 -1.90 16.98 -7.56
C ARG A 51 -2.62 16.88 -8.90
N LYS A 52 -1.93 17.17 -10.02
CA LYS A 52 -2.52 17.09 -11.36
C LYS A 52 -2.88 15.64 -11.71
N ALA A 53 -1.96 14.71 -11.52
CA ALA A 53 -2.20 13.29 -11.79
C ALA A 53 -3.37 12.72 -10.96
N SER A 54 -3.40 13.04 -9.66
CA SER A 54 -4.50 12.65 -8.78
C SER A 54 -5.83 13.26 -9.22
N ARG A 55 -5.86 14.51 -9.65
CA ARG A 55 -7.08 15.16 -10.15
C ARG A 55 -7.60 14.48 -11.40
N GLU A 56 -6.72 14.19 -12.36
CA GLU A 56 -7.08 13.51 -13.60
C GLU A 56 -7.62 12.10 -13.34
N PHE A 57 -6.97 11.35 -12.43
CA PHE A 57 -7.45 10.04 -12.01
C PHE A 57 -8.85 10.11 -11.38
N LEU A 58 -9.02 10.96 -10.36
CA LEU A 58 -10.31 11.12 -9.66
C LEU A 58 -11.42 11.60 -10.59
N GLN A 59 -11.10 12.47 -11.55
CA GLN A 59 -12.06 12.94 -12.55
C GLN A 59 -12.53 11.80 -13.47
N ARG A 60 -11.64 10.88 -13.86
CA ARG A 60 -12.00 9.72 -14.70
C ARG A 60 -12.93 8.76 -13.98
N ILE A 61 -12.69 8.49 -12.69
CA ILE A 61 -13.51 7.54 -11.92
C ILE A 61 -14.86 8.14 -11.49
N ASN A 62 -14.89 9.42 -11.11
CA ASN A 62 -16.09 10.05 -10.55
C ASN A 62 -16.93 10.78 -11.60
N GLY A 63 -16.43 10.94 -12.83
CA GLY A 63 -17.10 11.68 -13.91
C GLY A 63 -17.25 13.19 -13.67
N LYS A 64 -16.72 13.72 -12.56
CA LYS A 64 -16.82 15.12 -12.16
C LYS A 64 -15.46 15.67 -11.72
N LYS A 65 -15.30 17.00 -11.78
CA LYS A 65 -14.07 17.65 -11.27
C LYS A 65 -13.96 17.41 -9.76
N PRO A 66 -12.87 16.80 -9.27
CA PRO A 66 -12.70 16.57 -7.85
C PRO A 66 -12.35 17.88 -7.13
N SER A 67 -12.86 18.01 -5.91
CA SER A 67 -12.48 19.05 -4.96
C SER A 67 -11.03 18.90 -4.50
N TRP A 68 -10.44 19.97 -3.98
CA TRP A 68 -9.10 19.93 -3.40
C TRP A 68 -9.02 19.00 -2.18
N LEU A 69 -10.13 18.84 -1.44
CA LEU A 69 -10.23 17.90 -0.32
C LEU A 69 -10.17 16.44 -0.81
N GLU A 70 -10.90 16.08 -1.87
CA GLU A 70 -10.82 14.74 -2.45
C GLU A 70 -9.40 14.41 -2.93
N VAL A 71 -8.73 15.37 -3.57
CA VAL A 71 -7.32 15.21 -3.97
C VAL A 71 -6.41 15.03 -2.75
N PHE A 72 -6.58 15.84 -1.70
CA PHE A 72 -5.82 15.71 -0.47
C PHE A 72 -6.03 14.34 0.21
N HIS A 73 -7.28 13.90 0.32
CA HIS A 73 -7.61 12.58 0.86
C HIS A 73 -6.99 11.46 0.03
N HIS A 74 -7.00 11.56 -1.30
CA HIS A 74 -6.34 10.56 -2.15
C HIS A 74 -4.83 10.46 -1.87
N HIS A 75 -4.13 11.59 -1.67
CA HIS A 75 -2.72 11.57 -1.26
C HIS A 75 -2.55 10.96 0.14
N ARG A 76 -3.46 11.31 1.07
CA ARG A 76 -3.42 10.78 2.43
C ARG A 76 -3.63 9.28 2.47
N TYR A 77 -4.53 8.73 1.65
CA TYR A 77 -4.76 7.29 1.52
C TYR A 77 -3.54 6.59 0.93
N PHE A 78 -2.94 7.16 -0.12
CA PHE A 78 -1.70 6.62 -0.67
C PHE A 78 -0.59 6.55 0.39
N ALA A 79 -0.40 7.62 1.16
CA ALA A 79 0.56 7.65 2.26
C ALA A 79 0.20 6.67 3.40
N ALA A 80 -1.09 6.49 3.69
CA ALA A 80 -1.57 5.50 4.67
C ALA A 80 -1.18 4.08 4.24
N THR A 81 -1.44 3.72 2.99
CA THR A 81 -1.12 2.40 2.43
C THR A 81 0.38 2.08 2.54
N ILE A 82 1.25 3.08 2.28
CA ILE A 82 2.70 2.92 2.44
C ILE A 82 3.07 2.70 3.91
N LEU A 83 2.50 3.47 4.83
CA LEU A 83 2.74 3.28 6.27
C LEU A 83 2.27 1.89 6.73
N ASP A 84 1.07 1.49 6.32
CA ASP A 84 0.47 0.21 6.68
C ASP A 84 1.34 -0.96 6.20
N ARG A 85 1.94 -0.85 5.00
CA ARG A 85 2.92 -1.82 4.48
C ARG A 85 4.10 -2.02 5.43
N ILE A 86 4.60 -0.97 6.08
CA ILE A 86 5.74 -1.08 7.00
C ILE A 86 5.34 -1.88 8.25
N TYR A 87 4.16 -1.64 8.81
CA TYR A 87 3.67 -2.41 9.97
C TYR A 87 3.41 -3.88 9.61
N LEU A 88 2.84 -4.15 8.43
CA LEU A 88 2.64 -5.52 7.96
C LEU A 88 3.96 -6.27 7.74
N LEU A 89 4.97 -5.60 7.18
CA LEU A 89 6.32 -6.18 7.02
C LEU A 89 7.05 -6.43 8.35
N LEU A 90 6.69 -5.68 9.40
CA LEU A 90 7.22 -5.87 10.75
C LEU A 90 6.49 -6.95 11.56
N GLY A 91 5.50 -7.64 10.98
CA GLY A 91 4.70 -8.64 11.70
C GLY A 91 3.78 -8.03 12.76
N ARG A 92 3.31 -6.79 12.53
CA ARG A 92 2.39 -6.08 13.43
C ARG A 92 0.95 -6.10 12.89
N GLU A 93 0.56 -7.21 12.26
CA GLU A 93 -0.79 -7.41 11.70
C GLU A 93 -1.90 -7.36 12.75
N SER A 94 -1.59 -7.64 14.02
CA SER A 94 -2.54 -7.53 15.13
C SER A 94 -3.04 -6.09 15.39
N GLU A 95 -2.39 -5.08 14.83
CA GLU A 95 -2.86 -3.68 14.84
C GLU A 95 -3.88 -3.37 13.74
N PHE A 96 -4.23 -4.37 12.95
CA PHE A 96 -5.21 -4.27 11.88
C PHE A 96 -6.41 -5.14 12.20
N ASN A 97 -7.60 -4.60 11.98
CA ASN A 97 -8.80 -5.41 11.87
C ASN A 97 -8.90 -5.87 10.41
N ILE A 98 -8.41 -7.07 10.12
CA ILE A 98 -8.43 -7.66 8.77
C ILE A 98 -9.59 -8.63 8.69
N GLU A 99 -10.54 -8.32 7.81
CA GLU A 99 -11.63 -9.23 7.45
C GLU A 99 -11.38 -9.76 6.05
N THR A 100 -11.51 -11.07 5.87
CA THR A 100 -11.34 -11.72 4.57
C THR A 100 -12.71 -12.15 4.06
N PHE A 101 -12.99 -11.83 2.80
CA PHE A 101 -14.23 -12.19 2.13
C PHE A 101 -13.95 -13.32 1.15
N ASN A 102 -14.83 -14.33 1.11
CA ASN A 102 -14.77 -15.46 0.18
C ASN A 102 -13.47 -16.30 0.27
N ALA A 103 -12.74 -16.25 1.38
CA ALA A 103 -11.51 -17.04 1.58
C ALA A 103 -11.78 -18.56 1.48
N GLU A 104 -12.94 -19.00 1.95
CA GLU A 104 -13.34 -20.40 1.96
C GLU A 104 -13.43 -21.02 0.56
N GLU A 105 -13.80 -20.24 -0.45
CA GLU A 105 -13.86 -20.70 -1.83
C GLU A 105 -12.45 -21.06 -2.34
N VAL A 106 -11.48 -20.18 -2.08
CA VAL A 106 -10.08 -20.41 -2.45
C VAL A 106 -9.52 -21.62 -1.72
N LEU A 107 -9.77 -21.72 -0.41
CA LEU A 107 -9.32 -22.86 0.41
C LEU A 107 -9.94 -24.19 -0.05
N ALA A 108 -11.20 -24.18 -0.51
CA ALA A 108 -11.86 -25.37 -1.06
C ALA A 108 -11.15 -25.88 -2.32
N TYR A 109 -10.69 -24.99 -3.22
CA TYR A 109 -9.91 -25.40 -4.40
C TYR A 109 -8.54 -25.97 -4.00
N ILE A 110 -7.85 -25.32 -3.07
CA ILE A 110 -6.56 -25.77 -2.56
C ILE A 110 -6.67 -27.17 -1.93
N SER A 111 -7.71 -27.42 -1.12
CA SER A 111 -7.94 -28.72 -0.47
C SER A 111 -8.14 -29.88 -1.45
N LYS A 112 -8.59 -29.58 -2.68
CA LYS A 112 -8.75 -30.56 -3.77
C LYS A 112 -7.45 -30.80 -4.55
N GLY A 113 -6.33 -30.25 -4.11
CA GLY A 113 -5.04 -30.31 -4.81
C GLY A 113 -4.99 -29.42 -6.06
N GLN A 114 -5.94 -28.48 -6.21
CA GLN A 114 -5.97 -27.54 -7.33
C GLN A 114 -5.29 -26.23 -6.89
N GLY A 115 -4.33 -25.76 -7.69
CA GLY A 115 -3.72 -24.45 -7.48
C GLY A 115 -4.67 -23.30 -7.84
N CYS A 116 -4.39 -22.11 -7.33
CA CYS A 116 -5.14 -20.89 -7.67
C CYS A 116 -4.18 -19.78 -8.11
N LEU A 117 -4.62 -18.96 -9.07
CA LEU A 117 -3.94 -17.72 -9.43
C LEU A 117 -4.71 -16.54 -8.85
N LEU A 118 -4.10 -15.83 -7.91
CA LEU A 118 -4.66 -14.63 -7.30
C LEU A 118 -4.21 -13.41 -8.10
N LEU A 119 -5.17 -12.67 -8.66
CA LEU A 119 -4.91 -11.44 -9.41
C LEU A 119 -5.25 -10.23 -8.53
N GLY A 120 -4.26 -9.38 -8.27
CA GLY A 120 -4.41 -8.14 -7.52
C GLY A 120 -4.33 -6.91 -8.41
N ALA A 121 -5.07 -5.85 -8.05
CA ALA A 121 -4.87 -4.51 -8.61
C ALA A 121 -3.85 -3.73 -7.77
N HIS A 122 -3.21 -2.70 -8.36
CA HIS A 122 -2.39 -1.71 -7.62
C HIS A 122 -3.28 -0.75 -6.81
N LEU A 123 -4.20 -1.32 -6.04
CA LEU A 123 -5.18 -0.61 -5.22
C LEU A 123 -5.09 -1.15 -3.80
N GLY A 124 -4.80 -0.27 -2.85
CA GLY A 124 -4.57 -0.68 -1.46
C GLY A 124 -3.21 -1.36 -1.26
N SER A 125 -3.16 -2.30 -0.31
CA SER A 125 -1.91 -2.97 0.10
C SER A 125 -1.94 -4.45 -0.26
N PHE A 126 -1.12 -4.84 -1.23
CA PHE A 126 -0.90 -6.26 -1.58
C PHE A 126 -0.25 -7.04 -0.42
N GLU A 127 0.47 -6.35 0.46
CA GLU A 127 1.12 -6.97 1.62
C GLU A 127 0.12 -7.52 2.64
N VAL A 128 -1.13 -7.06 2.66
CA VAL A 128 -2.16 -7.64 3.53
C VAL A 128 -2.45 -9.08 3.15
N LEU A 129 -2.55 -9.38 1.85
CA LEU A 129 -2.75 -10.76 1.37
C LEU A 129 -1.56 -11.64 1.72
N ARG A 130 -0.35 -11.12 1.56
CA ARG A 130 0.87 -11.84 1.94
C ARG A 130 0.93 -12.08 3.44
N ALA A 131 0.74 -11.05 4.27
CA ALA A 131 0.76 -11.18 5.72
C ALA A 131 -0.30 -12.17 6.20
N THR A 132 -1.52 -12.09 5.67
CA THR A 132 -2.61 -13.02 6.03
C THR A 132 -2.31 -14.45 5.54
N GLY A 133 -1.87 -14.62 4.30
CA GLY A 133 -1.52 -15.94 3.76
C GLY A 133 -0.35 -16.59 4.47
N VAL A 134 0.70 -15.82 4.80
CA VAL A 134 1.93 -16.30 5.46
C VAL A 134 1.77 -16.47 6.96
N HIS A 135 0.89 -15.73 7.65
CA HIS A 135 0.71 -15.91 9.09
C HIS A 135 -0.48 -16.80 9.44
N GLN A 136 -1.60 -16.67 8.72
CA GLN A 136 -2.85 -17.38 9.05
C GLN A 136 -2.97 -18.74 8.36
N TYR A 137 -2.41 -18.89 7.15
CA TYR A 137 -2.61 -20.08 6.31
C TYR A 137 -1.30 -20.78 5.90
N HIS A 138 -0.21 -20.52 6.62
CA HIS A 138 1.12 -21.06 6.30
C HIS A 138 1.18 -22.59 6.26
N ASP A 139 0.42 -23.27 7.12
CA ASP A 139 0.30 -24.72 7.13
C ASP A 139 -0.63 -25.27 6.04
N THR A 140 -1.39 -24.40 5.38
CA THR A 140 -2.43 -24.80 4.42
C THR A 140 -1.93 -24.78 2.97
N PHE A 141 -1.10 -23.81 2.59
CA PHE A 141 -0.56 -23.71 1.23
C PHE A 141 0.76 -22.92 1.16
N GLU A 142 1.55 -23.23 0.14
CA GLU A 142 2.75 -22.46 -0.19
C GLU A 142 2.38 -21.27 -1.09
N LEU A 143 2.62 -20.04 -0.62
CA LEU A 143 2.40 -18.81 -1.39
C LEU A 143 3.65 -18.43 -2.19
N ARG A 144 3.52 -18.35 -3.53
CA ARG A 144 4.58 -17.87 -4.43
C ARG A 144 4.18 -16.53 -5.04
N ILE A 145 5.04 -15.52 -4.93
CA ILE A 145 4.79 -14.15 -5.40
C ILE A 145 5.78 -13.83 -6.51
N LEU A 146 5.26 -13.41 -7.67
CA LEU A 146 6.08 -12.88 -8.76
C LEU A 146 6.36 -11.40 -8.49
N MET A 147 7.63 -11.02 -8.46
CA MET A 147 8.07 -9.64 -8.26
C MET A 147 9.03 -9.23 -9.38
N GLN A 148 8.88 -8.00 -9.88
CA GLN A 148 9.86 -7.40 -10.79
C GLN A 148 10.93 -6.67 -9.96
N GLU A 149 12.19 -7.10 -10.06
CA GLU A 149 13.29 -6.59 -9.21
C GLU A 149 13.95 -5.31 -9.75
N GLU A 150 13.83 -5.06 -11.06
CA GLU A 150 14.61 -4.05 -11.79
C GLU A 150 14.20 -2.59 -11.53
N GLN A 151 13.15 -2.34 -10.75
CA GLN A 151 12.59 -0.99 -10.59
C GLN A 151 13.30 -0.13 -9.52
N ASN A 152 14.19 -0.72 -8.71
CA ASN A 152 14.84 -0.08 -7.55
C ASN A 152 16.39 -0.14 -7.57
N GLN A 153 17.01 -0.33 -8.74
CA GLN A 153 18.48 -0.21 -8.90
C GLN A 153 18.90 1.20 -9.31
#